data_AF-A0AAU7Y534-F1
#
_entry.id   AF-A0AAU7Y534-F1
#
_cell.length_a   1.000
_cell.length_b   1.000
_cell.length_c   1.000
_cell.angle_alpha   90.00
_cell.angle_beta   90.00
_cell.angle_gamma   90.00
#
_symmetry.space_group_name_H-M   'P 1'
#
loop_
_entity.id
_entity.type
_entity.pdbx_description
1 polymer ?
#
loop_
_entity_poly.entity_id
_entity_poly.type
_entity_poly.pdbx_seq_one_letter_code
_entity_poly.pdbx_strand_id
1 'polypeptide(L)'
;MRLPLLLLSLIIATSIEAAPGFEVKRDTDSYRDWNTGQRRERTETSLRLDGGTLSMKALAQLLATDGKPIYPTLWDARVSGPDQALILFNRGSGQDFELARLYRKNGGKPQAEVLLRDLPYNWFNDARRKGWVSVGGADRLYLVQLQPLRIVDAGPGALLDVRGDLAVLADPGWNKRPPAFRAVDMQRGREVARLELDPACFVLPDFEFSHPLIYSGLGSSTPERLRFQDGPAWLEHNLELLTAPKPALRLRPTQQLPQPDPVRWGVTLREVDASPQPRTPESMGDASSPEIEEFADTLDLVPEQCQASNPNPPLRAGQEPYPSTSVATDDLCLGELLKGVPPTFREQRCVLPARTRTLAGSTQWALEEVRYGYRPGGKGAAIEQTVYQLRQGTTVNRYIAGSRGFDEALAIREVLPTGKGEALLKTRGDGAYELLRASTDAGGKLRLEYLDTLPYPASPFDASRAGWVYLRKPGLLVRLAPFAYEQAGESLLDIRGETLLYAYGDSETDRLTLGQRTFGSDHADDSPLPGLVLNAKCRREDDPYWEFTLPPVNATLEQSAAWFARHFDYQPGAQGAIRLRADHQLRARPGCAAR
;
A
#
# COMPACT_ATOMS: atom_id res chain seq x y z
N MET A 1 -49.74 82.82 4.91
CA MET A 1 -49.52 81.66 5.82
C MET A 1 -48.52 80.74 5.14
N ARG A 2 -47.39 80.51 5.83
CA ARG A 2 -46.26 79.58 5.60
C ARG A 2 -45.75 79.26 4.18
N LEU A 3 -44.44 79.54 4.07
CA LEU A 3 -43.45 79.40 3.01
C LEU A 3 -43.12 77.94 2.58
N PRO A 4 -42.43 77.79 1.43
CA PRO A 4 -41.89 76.53 0.90
C PRO A 4 -40.46 76.26 1.41
N LEU A 5 -39.96 75.02 1.28
CA LEU A 5 -38.55 74.74 0.99
C LEU A 5 -38.39 73.26 0.56
N LEU A 6 -38.05 73.05 -0.72
CA LEU A 6 -37.50 71.81 -1.23
C LEU A 6 -36.01 71.75 -0.81
N LEU A 7 -35.63 70.77 -0.01
CA LEU A 7 -34.22 70.40 0.18
C LEU A 7 -33.84 69.34 -0.86
N LEU A 8 -32.99 69.73 -1.82
CA LEU A 8 -32.20 68.80 -2.62
C LEU A 8 -31.22 68.06 -1.68
N SER A 9 -31.35 66.74 -1.59
CA SER A 9 -30.34 65.87 -1.01
C SER A 9 -29.22 65.66 -2.04
N LEU A 10 -28.07 66.29 -1.81
CA LEU A 10 -26.84 66.06 -2.57
C LEU A 10 -26.36 64.63 -2.26
N ILE A 11 -26.56 63.68 -3.19
CA ILE A 11 -25.83 62.41 -3.18
C ILE A 11 -24.46 62.72 -3.78
N ILE A 12 -23.46 62.90 -2.93
CA ILE A 12 -22.06 62.87 -3.36
C ILE A 12 -21.76 61.40 -3.68
N ALA A 13 -21.84 61.05 -4.96
CA ALA A 13 -21.19 59.85 -5.46
C ALA A 13 -19.68 60.08 -5.36
N THR A 14 -19.07 59.67 -4.24
CA THR A 14 -17.63 59.44 -4.23
C THR A 14 -17.39 58.22 -5.11
N SER A 15 -17.06 58.46 -6.37
CA SER A 15 -16.38 57.48 -7.21
C SER A 15 -15.16 57.02 -6.41
N ILE A 16 -15.21 55.81 -5.86
CA ILE A 16 -14.02 55.14 -5.33
C ILE A 16 -13.16 54.87 -6.56
N GLU A 17 -12.22 55.78 -6.84
CA GLU A 17 -11.15 55.51 -7.81
C GLU A 17 -10.48 54.21 -7.38
N ALA A 18 -10.49 53.22 -8.28
CA ALA A 18 -9.84 51.94 -8.03
C ALA A 18 -8.36 52.22 -7.75
N ALA A 19 -7.84 51.66 -6.65
CA ALA A 19 -6.43 51.80 -6.32
C ALA A 19 -5.60 51.26 -7.50
N PRO A 20 -4.64 52.03 -8.06
CA PRO A 20 -3.80 51.56 -9.15
C PRO A 20 -2.94 50.39 -8.70
N GLY A 21 -2.73 49.41 -9.58
CA GLY A 21 -1.90 48.24 -9.30
C GLY A 21 -2.67 46.94 -9.05
N PHE A 22 -1.98 45.96 -8.44
CA PHE A 22 -2.55 44.65 -8.14
C PHE A 22 -3.37 44.67 -6.86
N GLU A 23 -4.53 44.03 -6.92
CA GLU A 23 -5.41 43.79 -5.78
C GLU A 23 -5.81 42.31 -5.75
N VAL A 24 -5.98 41.76 -4.55
CA VAL A 24 -6.46 40.38 -4.35
C VAL A 24 -7.83 40.47 -3.66
N LYS A 25 -8.85 39.92 -4.30
CA LYS A 25 -10.18 39.77 -3.71
C LYS A 25 -10.39 38.33 -3.31
N ARG A 26 -10.91 38.10 -2.09
CA ARG A 26 -11.33 36.78 -1.61
C ARG A 26 -12.81 36.83 -1.27
N ASP A 27 -13.58 35.98 -1.89
CA ASP A 27 -14.99 35.79 -1.61
C ASP A 27 -15.16 34.42 -0.91
N THR A 28 -15.71 34.41 0.30
CA THR A 28 -15.90 33.18 1.10
C THR A 28 -17.38 32.88 1.21
N ASP A 29 -17.79 31.73 0.68
CA ASP A 29 -19.15 31.22 0.75
C ASP A 29 -19.22 30.00 1.65
N SER A 30 -20.26 29.92 2.48
CA SER A 30 -20.53 28.72 3.29
C SER A 30 -21.56 27.84 2.59
N TYR A 31 -21.24 26.56 2.40
CA TYR A 31 -22.13 25.56 1.81
C TYR A 31 -22.27 24.34 2.73
N ARG A 32 -23.34 23.56 2.54
CA ARG A 32 -23.50 22.28 3.24
C ARG A 32 -23.01 21.17 2.32
N ASP A 33 -21.96 20.46 2.73
CA ASP A 33 -21.41 19.33 1.99
C ASP A 33 -22.42 18.17 2.01
N TRP A 34 -22.78 17.68 0.83
CA TRP A 34 -23.83 16.67 0.68
C TRP A 34 -23.38 15.25 1.07
N ASN A 35 -22.07 14.97 1.01
CA ASN A 35 -21.50 13.68 1.37
C ASN A 35 -21.38 13.52 2.89
N THR A 36 -21.08 14.61 3.59
CA THR A 36 -20.78 14.59 5.03
C THR A 36 -21.86 15.27 5.88
N GLY A 37 -22.78 16.02 5.27
CA GLY A 37 -23.78 16.83 5.97
C GLY A 37 -23.22 18.04 6.74
N GLN A 38 -21.90 18.20 6.74
CA GLN A 38 -21.18 19.25 7.47
C GLN A 38 -21.25 20.59 6.73
N ARG A 39 -21.28 21.69 7.49
CA ARG A 39 -21.16 23.03 6.94
C ARG A 39 -19.69 23.28 6.61
N ARG A 40 -19.39 23.53 5.35
CA ARG A 40 -18.06 23.86 4.83
C ARG A 40 -18.02 25.30 4.33
N GLU A 41 -16.82 25.84 4.22
CA GLU A 41 -16.56 27.13 3.59
C GLU A 41 -15.75 26.90 2.32
N ARG A 42 -16.06 27.65 1.27
CA ARG A 42 -15.30 27.72 0.02
C ARG A 42 -14.85 29.16 -0.15
N THR A 43 -13.55 29.36 -0.25
CA THR A 43 -12.97 30.67 -0.56
C THR A 43 -12.52 30.68 -2.02
N GLU A 44 -13.05 31.61 -2.81
CA GLU A 44 -12.62 31.89 -4.17
C GLU A 44 -11.69 33.11 -4.16
N THR A 45 -10.48 32.94 -4.71
CA THR A 45 -9.49 34.00 -4.82
C THR A 45 -9.50 34.54 -6.25
N SER A 46 -9.64 35.86 -6.40
CA SER A 46 -9.50 36.54 -7.70
C SER A 46 -8.46 37.66 -7.63
N LEU A 47 -7.78 37.88 -8.75
CA LEU A 47 -6.80 38.96 -8.92
C LEU A 47 -7.40 40.08 -9.74
N ARG A 48 -7.18 41.31 -9.29
CA ARG A 48 -7.51 42.52 -10.04
C ARG A 48 -6.24 43.28 -10.37
N LEU A 49 -6.26 43.96 -11.51
CA LEU A 49 -5.21 44.86 -11.96
C LEU A 49 -5.87 46.15 -12.44
N ASP A 50 -5.49 47.28 -11.85
CA ASP A 50 -6.00 48.62 -12.18
C ASP A 50 -7.55 48.65 -12.18
N GLY A 51 -8.16 48.02 -11.18
CA GLY A 51 -9.61 47.91 -11.03
C GLY A 51 -10.30 46.86 -11.92
N GLY A 52 -9.63 46.25 -12.90
CA GLY A 52 -10.18 45.17 -13.74
C GLY A 52 -9.85 43.77 -13.20
N THR A 53 -10.75 42.80 -13.31
CA THR A 53 -10.45 41.40 -12.94
C THR A 53 -9.55 40.76 -13.99
N LEU A 54 -8.45 40.16 -13.55
CA LEU A 54 -7.53 39.42 -14.43
C LEU A 54 -8.15 38.06 -14.77
N SER A 55 -8.63 37.90 -16.00
CA SER A 55 -9.22 36.64 -16.45
C SER A 55 -8.21 35.49 -16.42
N MET A 56 -8.68 34.25 -16.22
CA MET A 56 -7.82 33.06 -16.27
C MET A 56 -7.12 32.88 -17.62
N LYS A 57 -7.74 33.32 -18.72
CA LYS A 57 -7.10 33.36 -20.05
C LYS A 57 -5.90 34.30 -20.09
N ALA A 58 -6.03 35.49 -19.50
CA ALA A 58 -4.94 36.44 -19.40
C ALA A 58 -3.82 35.91 -18.48
N LEU A 59 -4.19 35.28 -17.36
CA LEU A 59 -3.24 34.64 -16.46
C LEU A 59 -2.46 33.49 -17.13
N ALA A 60 -3.16 32.64 -17.90
CA ALA A 60 -2.54 31.57 -18.69
C ALA A 60 -1.51 32.11 -19.69
N GLN A 61 -1.83 33.21 -20.39
CA GLN A 61 -0.92 33.86 -21.32
C GLN A 61 0.32 34.43 -20.62
N LEU A 62 0.16 35.00 -19.43
CA LEU A 62 1.28 35.54 -18.65
C LEU A 62 2.23 34.43 -18.16
N LEU A 63 1.69 33.28 -17.78
CA LEU A 63 2.44 32.17 -17.17
C LEU A 63 3.00 31.17 -18.20
N ALA A 64 2.60 31.24 -19.46
CA ALA A 64 3.10 30.41 -20.56
C ALA A 64 4.54 30.83 -21.00
N THR A 65 5.50 30.73 -20.08
CA THR A 65 6.88 31.22 -20.27
C THR A 65 7.70 30.39 -21.28
N ASP A 66 7.29 29.15 -21.56
CA ASP A 66 7.93 28.22 -22.51
C ASP A 66 7.16 28.07 -23.83
N GLY A 67 6.13 28.90 -24.04
CA GLY A 67 5.27 28.85 -25.24
C GLY A 67 4.27 27.70 -25.25
N LYS A 68 4.23 26.86 -24.21
CA LYS A 68 3.21 25.81 -24.09
C LYS A 68 1.93 26.39 -23.49
N PRO A 69 0.75 26.07 -24.05
CA PRO A 69 -0.50 26.46 -23.43
C PRO A 69 -0.62 25.79 -22.06
N ILE A 70 -0.87 26.59 -21.03
CA ILE A 70 -1.20 26.11 -19.70
C ILE A 70 -2.63 26.50 -19.35
N TYR A 71 -3.27 25.69 -18.50
CA TYR A 71 -4.59 25.97 -17.94
C TYR A 71 -4.44 26.13 -16.43
N PRO A 72 -4.06 27.32 -15.94
CA PRO A 72 -3.75 27.51 -14.54
C PRO A 72 -5.04 27.56 -13.71
N THR A 73 -5.05 26.87 -12.58
CA THR A 73 -6.04 27.12 -11.52
C THR A 73 -5.40 28.00 -10.46
N LEU A 74 -5.96 29.17 -10.21
CA LEU A 74 -5.52 30.05 -9.13
C LEU A 74 -6.11 29.57 -7.81
N TRP A 75 -5.25 29.31 -6.83
CA TRP A 75 -5.67 28.84 -5.52
C TRP A 75 -5.59 29.94 -4.46
N ASP A 76 -4.49 30.67 -4.40
CA ASP A 76 -4.32 31.78 -3.47
C ASP A 76 -3.39 32.86 -4.05
N ALA A 77 -3.48 34.07 -3.51
CA ALA A 77 -2.68 35.21 -3.92
C ALA A 77 -2.39 36.17 -2.75
N ARG A 78 -1.28 36.92 -2.86
CA ARG A 78 -0.88 37.98 -1.92
C ARG A 78 -0.32 39.18 -2.68
N VAL A 79 -0.74 40.38 -2.32
CA VAL A 79 -0.10 41.61 -2.84
C VAL A 79 1.29 41.73 -2.18
N SER A 80 2.33 41.88 -3.00
CA SER A 80 3.73 42.07 -2.58
C SER A 80 4.27 43.46 -2.98
N GLY A 81 3.40 44.36 -3.43
CA GLY A 81 3.71 45.73 -3.84
C GLY A 81 2.56 46.31 -4.66
N PRO A 82 2.50 47.63 -4.88
CA PRO A 82 1.49 48.22 -5.76
C PRO A 82 1.56 47.61 -7.17
N ASP A 83 2.76 47.40 -7.70
CA ASP A 83 2.99 46.78 -9.01
C ASP A 83 3.34 45.30 -8.94
N GLN A 84 3.04 44.60 -7.83
CA GLN A 84 3.47 43.23 -7.64
C GLN A 84 2.49 42.36 -6.82
N ALA A 85 2.22 41.15 -7.31
CA ALA A 85 1.50 40.12 -6.57
C ALA A 85 2.23 38.78 -6.64
N LEU A 86 2.03 37.95 -5.62
CA LEU A 86 2.40 36.54 -5.61
C LEU A 86 1.14 35.69 -5.78
N ILE A 87 1.26 34.60 -6.50
CA ILE A 87 0.18 33.66 -6.78
C ILE A 87 0.64 32.24 -6.56
N LEU A 88 -0.25 31.41 -6.00
CA LEU A 88 -0.13 29.97 -5.96
C LEU A 88 -1.11 29.37 -6.96
N PHE A 89 -0.60 28.56 -7.87
CA PHE A 89 -1.38 27.96 -8.95
C PHE A 89 -0.85 26.56 -9.28
N ASN A 90 -1.61 25.75 -10.00
CA ASN A 90 -1.12 24.51 -10.63
C ASN A 90 -1.38 24.56 -12.14
N ARG A 91 -0.65 23.75 -12.92
CA ARG A 91 -0.75 23.70 -14.39
C ARG A 91 -1.83 22.71 -14.90
N GLY A 92 -2.95 22.58 -14.20
CA GLY A 92 -4.04 21.66 -14.57
C GLY A 92 -4.71 20.99 -13.37
N SER A 93 -4.97 19.69 -13.44
CA SER A 93 -5.60 18.89 -12.37
C SER A 93 -4.60 18.17 -11.44
N GLY A 94 -3.30 18.46 -11.56
CA GLY A 94 -2.25 17.86 -10.73
C GLY A 94 -2.14 18.48 -9.32
N GLN A 95 -1.46 17.78 -8.42
CA GLN A 95 -1.21 18.22 -7.03
C GLN A 95 0.07 19.05 -6.87
N ASP A 96 0.85 19.25 -7.94
CA ASP A 96 2.08 20.04 -7.89
C ASP A 96 1.75 21.53 -8.04
N PHE A 97 1.95 22.29 -6.97
CA PHE A 97 1.67 23.72 -6.95
C PHE A 97 2.95 24.54 -7.25
N GLU A 98 2.77 25.69 -7.89
CA GLU A 98 3.83 26.62 -8.25
C GLU A 98 3.57 27.98 -7.59
N LEU A 99 4.64 28.62 -7.10
CA LEU A 99 4.62 30.01 -6.68
C LEU A 99 5.16 30.88 -7.81
N ALA A 100 4.37 31.85 -8.26
CA ALA A 100 4.81 32.83 -9.25
C ALA A 100 4.65 34.27 -8.74
N ARG A 101 5.48 35.17 -9.25
CA ARG A 101 5.34 36.61 -9.12
C ARG A 101 4.71 37.18 -10.39
N LEU A 102 3.63 37.93 -10.22
CA LEU A 102 3.11 38.87 -11.21
C LEU A 102 3.67 40.26 -10.91
N TYR A 103 4.18 40.97 -11.92
CA TYR A 103 4.76 42.29 -11.70
C TYR A 103 4.68 43.22 -12.92
N ARG A 104 4.74 44.54 -12.70
CA ARG A 104 4.93 45.55 -13.77
C ARG A 104 6.29 46.23 -13.62
N LYS A 105 7.06 46.31 -14.70
CA LYS A 105 8.27 47.16 -14.74
C LYS A 105 7.86 48.57 -15.14
N ASN A 106 8.11 49.56 -14.28
CA ASN A 106 7.83 50.99 -14.52
C ASN A 106 6.39 51.27 -14.98
N GLY A 107 5.39 50.61 -14.36
CA GLY A 107 3.98 50.75 -14.76
C GLY A 107 3.61 50.17 -16.13
N GLY A 108 4.52 49.41 -16.76
CA GLY A 108 4.30 48.76 -18.06
C GLY A 108 3.38 47.54 -18.00
N LYS A 109 3.36 46.75 -19.09
CA LYS A 109 2.52 45.53 -19.17
C LYS A 109 2.86 44.53 -18.04
N PRO A 110 1.86 43.81 -17.50
CA PRO A 110 2.10 42.77 -16.51
C PRO A 110 2.99 41.67 -17.09
N GLN A 111 3.88 41.15 -16.25
CA GLN A 111 4.78 40.04 -16.52
C GLN A 111 4.63 39.00 -15.41
N ALA A 112 4.98 37.75 -15.68
CA ALA A 112 5.03 36.70 -14.69
C ALA A 112 6.39 36.01 -14.65
N GLU A 113 6.79 35.55 -13.47
CA GLU A 113 7.98 34.74 -13.24
C GLU A 113 7.63 33.63 -12.25
N VAL A 114 7.85 32.37 -12.61
CA VAL A 114 7.72 31.24 -11.68
C VAL A 114 8.94 31.23 -10.77
N LEU A 115 8.71 31.31 -9.46
CA LEU A 115 9.75 31.40 -8.44
C LEU A 115 10.04 30.03 -7.79
N LEU A 116 8.99 29.24 -7.52
CA LEU A 116 9.10 27.89 -6.95
C LEU A 116 8.17 26.93 -7.68
N ARG A 117 8.55 25.66 -7.71
CA ARG A 117 7.80 24.54 -8.29
C ARG A 117 7.64 23.42 -7.26
N ASP A 118 6.76 22.48 -7.57
CA ASP A 118 6.57 21.23 -6.81
C ASP A 118 6.26 21.48 -5.33
N LEU A 119 5.47 22.52 -5.06
CA LEU A 119 4.99 22.81 -3.71
C LEU A 119 3.87 21.84 -3.34
N PRO A 120 3.87 21.27 -2.11
CA PRO A 120 2.86 20.30 -1.67
C PRO A 120 1.50 20.93 -1.33
N TYR A 121 1.44 22.26 -1.14
CA TYR A 121 0.23 22.97 -0.72
C TYR A 121 -0.04 24.21 -1.58
N ASN A 122 -1.31 24.59 -1.66
CA ASN A 122 -1.83 25.60 -2.58
C ASN A 122 -2.29 26.91 -1.91
N TRP A 123 -1.92 27.13 -0.65
CA TRP A 123 -2.25 28.34 0.10
C TRP A 123 -1.02 28.97 0.76
N PHE A 124 -1.10 30.28 1.04
CA PHE A 124 -0.07 30.98 1.84
C PHE A 124 -0.40 30.86 3.32
N ASN A 125 0.56 30.38 4.11
CA ASN A 125 0.46 30.28 5.56
C ASN A 125 1.02 31.53 6.24
N ASP A 126 0.59 31.78 7.48
CA ASP A 126 1.23 32.75 8.36
C ASP A 126 2.70 32.34 8.64
N ALA A 127 3.62 33.31 8.60
CA ALA A 127 5.03 33.13 8.95
C ALA A 127 5.39 33.73 10.33
N ARG A 128 4.39 34.08 11.14
CA ARG A 128 4.51 34.66 12.50
C ARG A 128 5.31 35.96 12.58
N ARG A 129 5.51 36.60 11.43
CA ARG A 129 6.19 37.90 11.32
C ARG A 129 5.42 38.75 10.32
N LYS A 130 5.06 39.96 10.75
CA LYS A 130 4.35 40.92 9.89
C LYS A 130 5.12 41.15 8.59
N GLY A 131 4.41 41.07 7.46
CA GLY A 131 4.99 41.23 6.12
C GLY A 131 5.68 39.97 5.59
N TRP A 132 5.60 38.85 6.30
CA TRP A 132 6.06 37.54 5.85
C TRP A 132 4.90 36.56 5.76
N VAL A 133 5.02 35.63 4.82
CA VAL A 133 4.15 34.45 4.68
C VAL A 133 5.04 33.23 4.48
N SER A 134 4.49 32.03 4.62
CA SER A 134 5.20 30.80 4.31
C SER A 134 4.45 29.96 3.29
N VAL A 135 5.20 29.18 2.51
CA VAL A 135 4.69 28.22 1.52
C VAL A 135 5.50 26.92 1.62
N GLY A 136 4.91 25.80 1.22
CA GLY A 136 5.51 24.47 1.38
C GLY A 136 5.05 23.74 2.64
N GLY A 137 5.66 22.60 2.94
CA GLY A 137 5.27 21.68 4.01
C GLY A 137 6.40 21.32 4.97
N ALA A 138 6.20 20.27 5.79
CA ALA A 138 7.24 19.81 6.72
C ALA A 138 8.46 19.20 6.02
N ASP A 139 8.30 18.73 4.79
CA ASP A 139 9.39 18.28 3.94
C ASP A 139 10.30 19.44 3.59
N ARG A 140 9.71 20.59 3.23
CA ARG A 140 10.44 21.80 2.87
C ARG A 140 9.57 23.04 2.98
N LEU A 141 9.98 23.95 3.86
CA LEU A 141 9.32 25.23 4.12
C LEU A 141 10.09 26.38 3.48
N TYR A 142 9.37 27.28 2.82
CA TYR A 142 9.89 28.54 2.31
C TYR A 142 9.26 29.71 3.05
N LEU A 143 10.10 30.60 3.57
CA LEU A 143 9.68 31.87 4.17
C LEU A 143 9.76 32.97 3.12
N VAL A 144 8.66 33.69 2.93
CA VAL A 144 8.52 34.69 1.87
C VAL A 144 8.26 36.05 2.49
N GLN A 145 9.24 36.93 2.41
CA GLN A 145 9.05 38.35 2.72
C GLN A 145 8.31 39.01 1.55
N LEU A 146 7.20 39.66 1.82
CA LEU A 146 6.40 40.30 0.78
C LEU A 146 7.06 41.59 0.27
N GLN A 147 7.66 42.39 1.14
CA GLN A 147 8.31 43.66 0.78
C GLN A 147 9.60 43.93 1.59
N PRO A 148 10.74 44.16 0.91
CA PRO A 148 11.00 43.79 -0.48
C PRO A 148 10.81 42.28 -0.68
N LEU A 149 10.42 41.84 -1.89
CA LEU A 149 10.23 40.42 -2.16
C LEU A 149 11.53 39.65 -1.94
N ARG A 150 11.50 38.68 -1.02
CA ARG A 150 12.58 37.73 -0.81
C ARG A 150 12.00 36.38 -0.43
N ILE A 151 12.53 35.31 -1.03
CA ILE A 151 12.22 33.93 -0.69
C ILE A 151 13.43 33.32 -0.01
N VAL A 152 13.20 32.69 1.12
CA VAL A 152 14.21 32.05 1.94
C VAL A 152 13.82 30.59 2.13
N ASP A 153 14.64 29.68 1.62
CA ASP A 153 14.50 28.26 1.87
C ASP A 153 14.89 27.98 3.32
N ALA A 154 13.93 27.60 4.15
CA ALA A 154 14.15 27.26 5.55
C ALA A 154 14.45 25.76 5.74
N GLY A 155 14.30 24.96 4.68
CA GLY A 155 14.44 23.51 4.71
C GLY A 155 13.28 22.81 5.44
N PRO A 156 13.47 21.57 5.93
CA PRO A 156 12.41 20.77 6.54
C PRO A 156 11.95 21.29 7.91
N GLY A 157 10.68 21.11 8.19
CA GLY A 157 10.06 21.27 9.50
C GLY A 157 8.88 22.25 9.53
N ALA A 158 8.02 22.08 10.53
CA ALA A 158 6.90 22.96 10.83
C ALA A 158 7.37 24.22 11.58
N LEU A 159 6.84 25.40 11.22
CA LEU A 159 7.17 26.66 11.89
C LEU A 159 6.50 26.79 13.26
N LEU A 160 7.29 26.58 14.32
CA LEU A 160 6.85 26.73 15.71
C LEU A 160 6.75 28.20 16.10
N ASP A 161 7.79 28.98 15.81
CA ASP A 161 7.83 30.39 16.14
C ASP A 161 8.91 31.20 15.39
N VAL A 162 8.85 32.52 15.47
CA VAL A 162 9.91 33.45 15.04
C VAL A 162 10.39 34.28 16.23
N ARG A 163 11.68 34.18 16.57
CA ARG A 163 12.34 34.93 17.64
C ARG A 163 13.39 35.88 17.04
N GLY A 164 13.02 37.15 16.89
CA GLY A 164 13.85 38.14 16.19
C GLY A 164 13.99 37.81 14.70
N ASP A 165 15.21 37.48 14.28
CA ASP A 165 15.51 37.06 12.89
C ASP A 165 15.69 35.54 12.75
N LEU A 166 15.34 34.76 13.78
CA LEU A 166 15.43 33.30 13.77
C LEU A 166 14.04 32.67 13.67
N ALA A 167 13.82 31.83 12.66
CA ALA A 167 12.68 30.93 12.58
C ALA A 167 13.02 29.61 13.29
N VAL A 168 12.17 29.19 14.22
CA VAL A 168 12.33 27.91 14.93
C VAL A 168 11.36 26.88 14.34
N LEU A 169 11.93 25.78 13.85
CA LEU A 169 11.23 24.72 13.14
C LEU A 169 11.27 23.41 13.94
N ALA A 170 10.20 22.63 13.87
CA ALA A 170 10.18 21.23 14.28
C ALA A 170 10.22 20.32 13.05
N ASP A 171 11.34 19.61 12.87
CA ASP A 171 11.52 18.59 11.83
C ASP A 171 11.10 17.23 12.40
N PRO A 172 9.99 16.64 11.92
CA PRO A 172 9.53 15.33 12.37
C PRO A 172 10.43 14.15 11.95
N GLY A 173 11.48 14.38 11.16
CA GLY A 173 12.43 13.32 10.81
C GLY A 173 12.02 12.47 9.59
N TRP A 174 11.28 13.05 8.66
CA TRP A 174 10.90 12.35 7.42
C TRP A 174 12.13 11.84 6.65
N ASN A 175 11.99 10.69 5.98
CA ASN A 175 13.05 9.95 5.28
C ASN A 175 14.13 9.33 6.19
N LYS A 176 13.71 8.70 7.30
CA LYS A 176 14.60 7.98 8.25
C LYS A 176 15.64 8.89 8.94
N ARG A 177 15.37 10.20 9.04
CA ARG A 177 16.22 11.12 9.79
C ARG A 177 15.72 11.21 11.24
N PRO A 178 16.59 11.44 12.23
CA PRO A 178 16.13 11.72 13.58
C PRO A 178 15.25 12.98 13.60
N PRO A 179 14.15 12.98 14.37
CA PRO A 179 13.39 14.19 14.61
C PRO A 179 14.28 15.24 15.28
N ALA A 180 14.06 16.51 14.96
CA ALA A 180 14.92 17.58 15.46
C ALA A 180 14.18 18.92 15.56
N PHE A 181 14.68 19.80 16.42
CA PHE A 181 14.36 21.22 16.37
C PHE A 181 15.50 21.98 15.70
N ARG A 182 15.15 22.99 14.91
CA ARG A 182 16.09 23.76 14.10
C ARG A 182 15.83 25.24 14.30
N ALA A 183 16.88 26.05 14.39
CA ALA A 183 16.79 27.49 14.31
C ALA A 183 17.46 27.94 13.01
N VAL A 184 16.73 28.71 12.20
CA VAL A 184 17.15 29.14 10.86
C VAL A 184 17.16 30.66 10.81
N ASP A 185 18.28 31.22 10.33
CA ASP A 185 18.41 32.65 10.04
C ASP A 185 17.48 33.02 8.87
N MET A 186 16.46 33.84 9.14
CA MET A 186 15.45 34.25 8.16
C MET A 186 16.00 35.17 7.08
N GLN A 187 17.25 35.67 7.18
CA GLN A 187 17.85 36.49 6.13
C GLN A 187 18.56 35.64 5.09
N ARG A 188 19.16 34.53 5.51
CA ARG A 188 20.03 33.67 4.69
C ARG A 188 19.48 32.26 4.45
N GLY A 189 18.48 31.81 5.19
CA GLY A 189 17.98 30.43 5.15
C GLY A 189 18.96 29.43 5.77
N ARG A 190 19.96 29.92 6.51
CA ARG A 190 21.01 29.10 7.09
C ARG A 190 20.57 28.59 8.46
N GLU A 191 20.68 27.29 8.66
CA GLU A 191 20.56 26.70 10.00
C GLU A 191 21.71 27.19 10.90
N VAL A 192 21.35 27.75 12.05
CA VAL A 192 22.29 28.30 13.04
C VAL A 192 22.32 27.50 14.34
N ALA A 193 21.28 26.70 14.62
CA ALA A 193 21.24 25.76 15.73
C ALA A 193 20.36 24.56 15.37
N ARG A 194 20.72 23.40 15.93
CA ARG A 194 19.96 22.15 15.80
C ARG A 194 20.01 21.40 17.12
N LEU A 195 18.88 20.80 17.47
CA LEU A 195 18.72 19.89 18.60
C LEU A 195 18.08 18.63 18.05
N GLU A 196 18.88 17.59 17.85
CA GLU A 196 18.39 16.28 17.44
C GLU A 196 17.83 15.54 18.66
N LEU A 197 16.73 14.82 18.44
CA LEU A 197 16.11 13.97 19.43
C LEU A 197 16.32 12.52 19.04
N ASP A 198 16.54 11.68 20.05
CA ASP A 198 16.57 10.25 19.86
C ASP A 198 15.13 9.74 19.58
N PRO A 199 14.83 9.23 18.39
CA PRO A 199 13.48 8.75 18.06
C PRO A 199 13.04 7.56 18.92
N ALA A 200 13.97 6.87 19.59
CA ALA A 200 13.61 5.82 20.55
C ALA A 200 13.07 6.40 21.89
N CYS A 201 13.36 7.66 22.19
CA CYS A 201 13.03 8.30 23.46
C CYS A 201 12.11 9.50 23.37
N PHE A 202 11.90 10.07 22.19
CA PHE A 202 11.06 11.25 22.01
C PHE A 202 10.12 11.10 20.82
N VAL A 203 8.87 11.51 21.02
CA VAL A 203 7.89 11.72 19.94
C VAL A 203 7.55 13.20 19.85
N LEU A 204 7.50 13.70 18.61
CA LEU A 204 6.97 15.02 18.33
C LEU A 204 5.47 14.91 17.98
N PRO A 205 4.64 15.88 18.39
CA PRO A 205 3.26 15.93 17.94
C PRO A 205 3.20 16.13 16.42
N ASP A 206 2.10 15.73 15.81
CA ASP A 206 1.75 16.17 14.46
C ASP A 206 1.47 17.68 14.51
N PHE A 207 2.26 18.44 13.76
CA PHE A 207 2.13 19.90 13.73
C PHE A 207 1.10 20.31 12.68
N GLU A 208 0.19 21.19 13.07
CA GLU A 208 -0.65 21.90 12.13
C GLU A 208 0.20 22.93 11.35
N PHE A 209 0.24 22.78 10.02
CA PHE A 209 1.07 23.62 9.13
C PHE A 209 0.40 24.91 8.69
N SER A 210 -0.92 25.04 8.86
CA SER A 210 -1.69 26.11 8.25
C SER A 210 -2.36 27.03 9.26
N HIS A 211 -2.27 28.34 8.98
CA HIS A 211 -3.16 29.32 9.58
C HIS A 211 -3.35 30.56 8.70
N PRO A 212 -4.59 31.09 8.61
CA PRO A 212 -5.83 30.38 8.93
C PRO A 212 -6.16 29.37 7.80
N LEU A 213 -6.92 28.28 8.06
CA LEU A 213 -8.10 27.87 7.25
C LEU A 213 -8.56 26.39 7.42
N ILE A 214 -9.90 26.28 7.56
CA ILE A 214 -10.89 25.27 7.08
C ILE A 214 -10.73 23.79 7.46
N TYR A 215 -9.52 23.26 7.62
CA TYR A 215 -9.31 21.84 8.00
C TYR A 215 -8.85 21.65 9.45
N SER A 216 -8.75 22.74 10.22
CA SER A 216 -8.44 22.66 11.64
C SER A 216 -9.67 22.17 12.43
N GLY A 217 -9.99 20.89 12.27
CA GLY A 217 -10.96 20.19 13.12
C GLY A 217 -10.50 20.03 14.58
N LEU A 218 -9.33 20.58 14.93
CA LEU A 218 -8.73 20.49 16.26
C LEU A 218 -9.23 21.63 17.15
N GLY A 219 -10.15 21.30 18.05
CA GLY A 219 -10.63 22.24 19.07
C GLY A 219 -9.53 22.70 20.05
N SER A 220 -8.49 21.88 20.26
CA SER A 220 -7.37 22.14 21.16
C SER A 220 -6.12 21.35 20.75
N SER A 221 -4.94 21.82 21.16
CA SER A 221 -3.71 21.02 21.08
C SER A 221 -3.74 19.87 22.09
N THR A 222 -3.11 18.75 21.72
CA THR A 222 -2.93 17.54 22.54
C THR A 222 -1.47 17.09 22.45
N PRO A 223 -1.02 16.10 23.25
CA PRO A 223 0.32 15.51 23.08
C PRO A 223 0.58 14.95 21.68
N GLU A 224 -0.46 14.48 20.99
CA GLU A 224 -0.39 13.92 19.64
C GLU A 224 -0.42 15.00 18.54
N ARG A 225 -1.05 16.16 18.79
CA ARG A 225 -1.29 17.18 17.77
C ARG A 225 -1.11 18.59 18.30
N LEU A 226 -0.27 19.38 17.65
CA LEU A 226 -0.02 20.78 18.02
C LEU A 226 -0.66 21.73 17.00
N ARG A 227 -1.57 22.59 17.47
CA ARG A 227 -2.14 23.66 16.64
C ARG A 227 -1.10 24.72 16.32
N PHE A 228 -1.21 25.32 15.14
CA PHE A 228 -0.27 26.35 14.71
C PHE A 228 -0.24 27.50 15.72
N GLN A 229 -1.38 28.02 16.15
CA GLN A 229 -1.45 29.13 17.09
C GLN A 229 -0.81 28.86 18.46
N ASP A 230 -0.74 27.60 18.90
CA ASP A 230 -0.20 27.21 20.21
C ASP A 230 1.33 26.98 20.17
N GLY A 231 1.93 26.93 18.98
CA GLY A 231 3.36 26.70 18.74
C GLY A 231 4.32 27.51 19.60
N PRO A 232 4.16 28.85 19.76
CA PRO A 232 5.09 29.67 20.53
C PRO A 232 5.06 29.34 22.03
N ALA A 233 3.87 29.11 22.59
CA ALA A 233 3.72 28.74 23.99
C ALA A 233 4.26 27.33 24.25
N TRP A 234 4.00 26.41 23.33
CA TRP A 234 4.55 25.05 23.39
C TRP A 234 6.08 25.04 23.29
N LEU A 235 6.65 25.87 22.41
CA LEU A 235 8.10 26.04 22.28
C LEU A 235 8.71 26.55 23.58
N GLU A 236 8.12 27.56 24.21
CA GLU A 236 8.61 28.08 25.50
C GLU A 236 8.53 27.05 26.63
N HIS A 237 7.58 26.12 26.57
CA HIS A 237 7.45 25.08 27.58
C HIS A 237 8.51 23.98 27.45
N ASN A 238 8.85 23.61 26.21
CA ASN A 238 9.68 22.44 25.92
C ASN A 238 11.15 22.79 25.60
N LEU A 239 11.39 23.98 25.06
CA LEU A 239 12.67 24.36 24.48
C LEU A 239 13.18 25.69 25.02
N GLU A 240 14.50 25.80 25.05
CA GLU A 240 15.22 27.03 25.27
C GLU A 240 16.05 27.36 24.02
N LEU A 241 15.81 28.55 23.45
CA LEU A 241 16.64 29.12 22.40
C LEU A 241 17.60 30.14 23.02
N LEU A 242 18.87 29.77 23.13
CA LEU A 242 19.94 30.68 23.52
C LEU A 242 20.36 31.45 22.26
N THR A 243 20.38 32.78 22.31
CA THR A 243 20.64 33.63 21.12
C THR A 243 22.04 34.24 21.07
N ALA A 244 22.80 34.21 22.18
CA ALA A 244 24.15 34.76 22.25
C ALA A 244 25.10 33.90 23.11
N PRO A 245 26.42 33.87 22.82
CA PRO A 245 27.10 34.44 21.65
C PRO A 245 26.99 33.57 20.38
N LYS A 246 26.51 32.32 20.50
CA LYS A 246 26.20 31.42 19.38
C LYS A 246 24.81 30.83 19.61
N PRO A 247 23.89 30.91 18.63
CA PRO A 247 22.57 30.31 18.78
C PRO A 247 22.65 28.83 19.13
N ALA A 248 21.85 28.39 20.11
CA ALA A 248 21.75 26.99 20.50
C ALA A 248 20.33 26.66 20.95
N LEU A 249 19.87 25.45 20.63
CA LEU A 249 18.60 24.90 21.09
C LEU A 249 18.87 23.84 22.16
N ARG A 250 18.09 23.87 23.24
CA ARG A 250 18.16 22.88 24.32
C ARG A 250 16.76 22.45 24.74
N LEU A 251 16.61 21.19 25.14
CA LEU A 251 15.44 20.75 25.89
C LEU A 251 15.46 21.43 27.26
N ARG A 252 14.30 21.93 27.69
CA ARG A 252 14.14 22.36 29.07
C ARG A 252 14.07 21.15 30.00
N PRO A 253 14.55 21.25 31.26
CA PRO A 253 14.34 20.19 32.25
C PRO A 253 12.85 19.89 32.52
N THR A 254 11.98 20.86 32.26
CA THR A 254 10.52 20.78 32.44
C THR A 254 9.75 20.38 31.18
N GLN A 255 10.45 19.96 30.11
CA GLN A 255 9.83 19.55 28.86
C GLN A 255 8.78 18.44 29.06
N GLN A 256 7.75 18.42 28.21
CA GLN A 256 6.62 17.48 28.25
C GLN A 256 6.52 16.63 26.98
N LEU A 257 7.61 16.48 26.22
CA LEU A 257 7.67 15.59 25.07
C LEU A 257 7.49 14.14 25.54
N PRO A 258 6.53 13.40 24.98
CA PRO A 258 6.28 12.01 25.37
C PRO A 258 7.36 11.07 24.84
N GLN A 259 7.46 9.91 25.49
CA GLN A 259 8.17 8.76 24.92
C GLN A 259 7.33 8.10 23.80
N PRO A 260 7.96 7.35 22.87
CA PRO A 260 7.22 6.47 21.98
C PRO A 260 6.37 5.48 22.77
N ASP A 261 5.22 5.10 22.20
CA ASP A 261 4.41 4.04 22.80
C ASP A 261 5.18 2.72 22.84
N PRO A 262 4.96 1.88 23.86
CA PRO A 262 5.45 0.52 23.86
C PRO A 262 5.04 -0.18 22.56
N VAL A 263 6.02 -0.79 21.92
CA VAL A 263 5.78 -1.51 20.66
C VAL A 263 5.24 -2.89 21.00
N ARG A 264 4.03 -3.17 20.53
CA ARG A 264 3.42 -4.49 20.54
C ARG A 264 3.46 -5.08 19.14
N TRP A 265 3.92 -6.31 19.02
CA TRP A 265 3.84 -7.10 17.81
C TRP A 265 2.75 -8.16 17.96
N GLY A 266 1.94 -8.33 16.92
CA GLY A 266 1.11 -9.50 16.75
C GLY A 266 1.99 -10.67 16.36
N VAL A 267 1.71 -11.86 16.86
CA VAL A 267 2.44 -13.05 16.46
C VAL A 267 1.51 -13.92 15.63
N THR A 268 1.93 -14.19 14.40
CA THR A 268 1.15 -14.97 13.44
C THR A 268 1.65 -16.40 13.40
N LEU A 269 0.72 -17.33 13.52
CA LEU A 269 0.98 -18.72 13.20
C LEU A 269 1.17 -18.84 11.69
N ARG A 270 1.96 -19.82 11.28
CA ARG A 270 2.00 -20.24 9.90
C ARG A 270 0.66 -20.91 9.60
N GLU A 271 -0.25 -20.17 8.98
CA GLU A 271 -1.46 -20.79 8.46
C GLU A 271 -1.13 -21.73 7.32
N VAL A 272 -1.84 -22.85 7.27
CA VAL A 272 -1.85 -23.67 6.08
C VAL A 272 -2.65 -22.89 5.06
N ASP A 273 -2.00 -22.41 4.00
CA ASP A 273 -2.63 -21.67 2.89
C ASP A 273 -3.69 -22.49 2.12
N ALA A 274 -3.98 -23.72 2.56
CA ALA A 274 -5.09 -24.50 2.07
C ALA A 274 -6.39 -23.85 2.57
N SER A 275 -7.22 -23.39 1.62
CA SER A 275 -8.61 -23.10 1.93
C SER A 275 -9.23 -24.26 2.70
N PRO A 276 -10.15 -24.00 3.66
CA PRO A 276 -10.97 -25.07 4.21
C PRO A 276 -11.54 -25.86 3.03
N GLN A 277 -11.42 -27.19 3.08
CA GLN A 277 -12.06 -28.07 2.11
C GLN A 277 -13.53 -27.63 2.00
N PRO A 278 -13.99 -27.12 0.85
CA PRO A 278 -15.36 -26.64 0.71
C PRO A 278 -16.28 -27.81 1.06
N ARG A 279 -17.10 -27.62 2.10
CA ARG A 279 -17.98 -28.68 2.61
C ARG A 279 -19.25 -28.79 1.78
N THR A 280 -19.56 -27.75 0.99
CA THR A 280 -20.76 -27.63 0.16
C THR A 280 -20.47 -26.90 -1.15
N PRO A 281 -21.29 -27.12 -2.20
CA PRO A 281 -21.24 -26.42 -3.49
C PRO A 281 -21.12 -24.89 -3.37
N GLU A 282 -21.90 -24.29 -2.48
CA GLU A 282 -22.00 -22.84 -2.31
C GLU A 282 -20.74 -22.22 -1.68
N SER A 283 -19.88 -23.03 -1.05
CA SER A 283 -18.64 -22.58 -0.40
C SER A 283 -17.43 -22.53 -1.32
N MET A 284 -17.59 -22.83 -2.62
CA MET A 284 -16.48 -22.84 -3.60
C MET A 284 -16.04 -21.44 -4.08
N GLY A 285 -16.89 -20.42 -3.93
CA GLY A 285 -16.61 -19.05 -4.40
C GLY A 285 -15.81 -18.18 -3.42
N ASP A 286 -15.99 -18.38 -2.12
CA ASP A 286 -15.60 -17.40 -1.09
C ASP A 286 -14.62 -17.97 -0.06
N ALA A 287 -13.53 -18.58 -0.51
CA ALA A 287 -12.36 -18.75 0.34
C ALA A 287 -11.61 -17.42 0.42
N SER A 288 -12.20 -16.45 1.13
CA SER A 288 -11.51 -15.22 1.50
C SER A 288 -10.29 -15.55 2.35
N SER A 289 -9.21 -14.78 2.19
CA SER A 289 -8.11 -14.81 3.14
C SER A 289 -8.66 -14.67 4.56
N PRO A 290 -8.11 -15.38 5.56
CA PRO A 290 -8.36 -15.00 6.95
C PRO A 290 -8.00 -13.53 7.11
N GLU A 291 -8.88 -12.78 7.76
CA GLU A 291 -8.68 -11.35 7.99
C GLU A 291 -7.40 -11.16 8.79
N ILE A 292 -6.56 -10.20 8.38
CA ILE A 292 -5.23 -9.91 8.95
C ILE A 292 -5.30 -9.55 10.45
N GLU A 293 -6.49 -9.31 10.99
CA GLU A 293 -6.71 -8.80 12.35
C GLU A 293 -6.73 -9.90 13.44
N GLU A 294 -6.80 -11.19 13.11
CA GLU A 294 -6.74 -12.28 14.09
C GLU A 294 -5.30 -12.73 14.38
N PHE A 295 -4.61 -12.02 15.28
CA PHE A 295 -3.31 -12.47 15.80
C PHE A 295 -3.51 -13.64 16.77
N ALA A 296 -2.72 -14.71 16.58
CA ALA A 296 -2.79 -15.87 17.46
C ALA A 296 -2.19 -15.60 18.86
N ASP A 297 -1.31 -14.60 18.96
CA ASP A 297 -0.65 -14.20 20.20
C ASP A 297 -0.10 -12.77 20.05
N THR A 298 0.38 -12.17 21.15
CA THR A 298 1.00 -10.83 21.14
C THR A 298 2.28 -10.81 21.95
N LEU A 299 3.21 -9.95 21.54
CA LEU A 299 4.50 -9.75 22.19
C LEU A 299 4.76 -8.26 22.39
N ASP A 300 4.99 -7.88 23.65
CA ASP A 300 5.46 -6.56 24.00
C ASP A 300 6.99 -6.53 23.96
N LEU A 301 7.55 -5.61 23.18
CA LEU A 301 8.99 -5.39 23.13
C LEU A 301 9.45 -4.67 24.39
N VAL A 302 10.68 -4.98 24.83
CA VAL A 302 11.37 -4.19 25.86
C VAL A 302 11.72 -2.83 25.24
N PRO A 303 11.16 -1.71 25.73
CA PRO A 303 11.50 -0.40 25.23
C PRO A 303 12.96 -0.06 25.54
N GLU A 304 13.57 0.81 24.74
CA GLU A 304 14.88 1.36 25.10
C GLU A 304 14.77 2.17 26.41
N GLN A 305 15.81 2.12 27.24
CA GLN A 305 15.79 2.78 28.55
C GLN A 305 15.98 4.29 28.40
N CYS A 306 14.87 5.00 28.26
CA CYS A 306 14.86 6.44 28.02
C CYS A 306 14.83 7.29 29.28
N GLN A 307 14.68 6.70 30.48
CA GLN A 307 14.40 7.45 31.71
C GLN A 307 15.46 8.51 32.07
N ALA A 308 16.71 8.32 31.64
CA ALA A 308 17.78 9.30 31.85
C ALA A 308 17.69 10.52 30.91
N SER A 309 17.12 10.36 29.71
CA SER A 309 17.00 11.42 28.69
C SER A 309 15.59 12.00 28.60
N ASN A 310 14.55 11.18 28.79
CA ASN A 310 13.14 11.54 28.81
C ASN A 310 12.40 10.82 29.96
N PRO A 311 12.08 11.50 31.08
CA PRO A 311 11.33 10.90 32.18
C PRO A 311 9.80 10.91 31.97
N ASN A 312 9.30 11.49 30.88
CA ASN A 312 7.86 11.63 30.63
C ASN A 312 7.20 10.31 30.24
N PRO A 313 5.88 10.17 30.45
CA PRO A 313 5.16 8.98 30.03
C PRO A 313 5.12 8.81 28.49
N PRO A 314 4.79 7.60 27.99
CA PRO A 314 4.50 7.38 26.58
C PRO A 314 3.31 8.22 26.08
N LEU A 315 3.27 8.46 24.76
CA LEU A 315 2.25 9.31 24.12
C LEU A 315 0.82 8.91 24.50
N ARG A 316 0.50 7.62 24.45
CA ARG A 316 -0.81 7.05 24.79
C ARG A 316 -0.76 6.29 26.11
N ALA A 317 -0.11 6.85 27.11
CA ALA A 317 -0.05 6.25 28.45
C ALA A 317 -1.45 5.93 29.00
N GLY A 318 -1.62 4.71 29.52
CA GLY A 318 -2.90 4.21 30.04
C GLY A 318 -3.81 3.57 29.00
N GLN A 319 -3.43 3.55 27.72
CA GLN A 319 -4.10 2.77 26.68
C GLN A 319 -3.31 1.48 26.41
N GLU A 320 -4.00 0.38 26.14
CA GLU A 320 -3.31 -0.83 25.69
C GLU A 320 -2.76 -0.59 24.27
N PRO A 321 -1.47 -0.90 24.02
CA PRO A 321 -0.93 -0.79 22.68
C PRO A 321 -1.62 -1.82 21.78
N TYR A 322 -2.14 -1.36 20.65
CA TYR A 322 -2.57 -2.25 19.58
C TYR A 322 -1.33 -2.76 18.84
N PRO A 323 -1.31 -4.03 18.38
CA PRO A 323 -0.24 -4.53 17.52
C PRO A 323 0.03 -3.60 16.34
N SER A 324 1.24 -3.03 16.28
CA SER A 324 1.62 -2.11 15.20
C SER A 324 2.16 -2.83 13.97
N THR A 325 2.54 -4.09 14.12
CA THR A 325 3.04 -4.97 13.07
C THR A 325 2.90 -6.43 13.52
N SER A 326 3.18 -7.37 12.62
CA SER A 326 3.16 -8.80 12.89
C SER A 326 4.53 -9.44 12.68
N VAL A 327 4.84 -10.45 13.49
CA VAL A 327 6.00 -11.31 13.31
C VAL A 327 5.56 -12.77 13.19
N ALA A 328 6.10 -13.49 12.21
CA ALA A 328 5.83 -14.91 12.06
C ALA A 328 6.52 -15.71 13.19
N THR A 329 5.84 -16.74 13.67
CA THR A 329 6.38 -17.62 14.71
C THR A 329 7.72 -18.26 14.36
N ASP A 330 8.01 -18.51 13.08
CA ASP A 330 9.28 -19.11 12.66
C ASP A 330 10.46 -18.13 12.70
N ASP A 331 10.22 -16.85 12.50
CA ASP A 331 11.24 -15.83 12.73
C ASP A 331 11.58 -15.71 14.22
N LEU A 332 10.58 -15.79 15.09
CA LEU A 332 10.79 -15.80 16.54
C LEU A 332 11.52 -17.06 17.04
N CYS A 333 11.09 -18.24 16.59
CA CYS A 333 11.52 -19.51 17.15
C CYS A 333 12.75 -20.12 16.46
N LEU A 334 12.95 -19.85 15.18
CA LEU A 334 14.03 -20.44 14.38
C LEU A 334 15.02 -19.39 13.85
N GLY A 335 14.69 -18.10 13.96
CA GLY A 335 15.54 -17.00 13.55
C GLY A 335 16.59 -16.58 14.57
N GLU A 336 17.34 -15.55 14.15
CA GLU A 336 18.21 -14.78 15.02
C GLU A 336 17.37 -14.07 16.09
N LEU A 337 18.01 -13.69 17.19
CA LEU A 337 17.34 -12.95 18.25
C LEU A 337 16.91 -11.59 17.74
N LEU A 338 15.60 -11.36 17.70
CA LEU A 338 15.02 -10.08 17.32
C LEU A 338 15.31 -9.03 18.41
N LYS A 339 15.76 -7.84 17.98
CA LYS A 339 16.06 -6.72 18.90
C LYS A 339 14.80 -6.36 19.70
N GLY A 340 14.95 -6.17 21.01
CA GLY A 340 13.86 -5.79 21.90
C GLY A 340 12.97 -6.95 22.35
N VAL A 341 13.14 -8.17 21.82
CA VAL A 341 12.39 -9.34 22.28
C VAL A 341 13.01 -9.90 23.57
N PRO A 342 12.23 -10.05 24.66
CA PRO A 342 12.74 -10.63 25.90
C PRO A 342 13.29 -12.06 25.68
N PRO A 343 14.46 -12.43 26.25
CA PRO A 343 14.99 -13.78 26.13
C PRO A 343 14.03 -14.86 26.66
N THR A 344 13.32 -14.54 27.74
CA THR A 344 12.31 -15.40 28.37
C THR A 344 11.14 -15.70 27.45
N PHE A 345 10.86 -14.85 26.46
CA PHE A 345 9.78 -15.06 25.52
C PHE A 345 10.01 -16.32 24.69
N ARG A 346 11.21 -16.46 24.08
CA ARG A 346 11.55 -17.62 23.25
C ARG A 346 11.50 -18.91 24.07
N GLU A 347 12.01 -18.89 25.30
CA GLU A 347 12.01 -20.05 26.21
C GLU A 347 10.60 -20.53 26.58
N GLN A 348 9.66 -19.60 26.77
CA GLN A 348 8.28 -19.93 27.17
C GLN A 348 7.40 -20.36 25.99
N ARG A 349 7.59 -19.72 24.82
CA ARG A 349 6.70 -19.86 23.66
C ARG A 349 7.18 -20.92 22.67
N CYS A 350 8.48 -21.04 22.44
CA CYS A 350 9.03 -21.94 21.42
C CYS A 350 9.41 -23.30 22.02
N VAL A 351 8.89 -24.38 21.44
CA VAL A 351 9.25 -25.75 21.79
C VAL A 351 10.34 -26.23 20.85
N LEU A 352 11.58 -26.22 21.34
CA LEU A 352 12.78 -26.59 20.63
C LEU A 352 13.48 -27.78 21.32
N PRO A 353 14.32 -28.58 20.63
CA PRO A 353 14.75 -28.40 19.24
C PRO A 353 13.64 -28.72 18.22
N ALA A 354 13.68 -28.05 17.08
CA ALA A 354 12.82 -28.38 15.96
C ALA A 354 13.23 -29.72 15.33
N ARG A 355 12.27 -30.42 14.73
CA ARG A 355 12.49 -31.65 13.96
C ARG A 355 12.67 -31.30 12.49
N THR A 356 13.80 -31.67 11.92
CA THR A 356 14.13 -31.37 10.53
C THR A 356 14.14 -32.64 9.69
N ARG A 357 13.48 -32.60 8.54
CA ARG A 357 13.48 -33.66 7.53
C ARG A 357 13.88 -33.08 6.18
N THR A 358 14.93 -33.63 5.57
CA THR A 358 15.28 -33.30 4.18
C THR A 358 14.27 -33.91 3.22
N LEU A 359 13.74 -33.11 2.31
CA LEU A 359 12.74 -33.49 1.31
C LEU A 359 13.35 -33.75 -0.05
N ALA A 360 14.24 -32.85 -0.49
CA ALA A 360 14.94 -32.91 -1.77
C ALA A 360 16.28 -32.17 -1.64
N GLY A 361 17.24 -32.46 -2.52
CA GLY A 361 18.52 -31.78 -2.51
C GLY A 361 19.67 -32.56 -3.12
N SER A 362 20.86 -31.98 -3.00
CA SER A 362 22.14 -32.56 -3.36
C SER A 362 23.07 -32.55 -2.14
N THR A 363 24.37 -32.81 -2.35
CA THR A 363 25.39 -32.62 -1.30
C THR A 363 25.67 -31.14 -0.99
N GLN A 364 25.29 -30.20 -1.87
CA GLN A 364 25.56 -28.77 -1.69
C GLN A 364 24.33 -27.98 -1.23
N TRP A 365 23.12 -28.52 -1.39
CA TRP A 365 21.89 -27.87 -0.94
C TRP A 365 20.83 -28.88 -0.50
N ALA A 366 19.94 -28.48 0.40
CA ALA A 366 18.84 -29.29 0.88
C ALA A 366 17.59 -28.44 1.10
N LEU A 367 16.45 -28.89 0.57
CA LEU A 367 15.13 -28.42 0.98
C LEU A 367 14.69 -29.24 2.18
N GLU A 368 14.36 -28.54 3.25
CA GLU A 368 14.06 -29.11 4.55
C GLU A 368 12.66 -28.72 5.00
N GLU A 369 11.90 -29.70 5.48
CA GLU A 369 10.73 -29.47 6.31
C GLU A 369 11.19 -29.38 7.77
N VAL A 370 10.84 -28.29 8.44
CA VAL A 370 11.13 -28.06 9.85
C VAL A 370 9.83 -27.96 10.62
N ARG A 371 9.69 -28.83 11.63
CA ARG A 371 8.54 -28.85 12.52
C ARG A 371 8.94 -28.44 13.92
N TYR A 372 8.24 -27.48 14.51
CA TYR A 372 8.47 -27.03 15.87
C TYR A 372 7.14 -26.77 16.57
N GLY A 373 7.14 -26.75 17.90
CA GLY A 373 5.95 -26.38 18.66
C GLY A 373 5.95 -24.89 19.01
N TYR A 374 4.80 -24.25 18.96
CA TYR A 374 4.59 -22.90 19.47
C TYR A 374 3.46 -22.89 20.49
N ARG A 375 3.65 -22.21 21.63
CA ARG A 375 2.64 -22.07 22.69
C ARG A 375 2.15 -20.62 22.75
N PRO A 376 1.00 -20.29 22.12
CA PRO A 376 0.34 -19.01 22.34
C PRO A 376 0.10 -18.78 23.84
N GLY A 377 0.28 -17.57 24.34
CA GLY A 377 0.19 -17.27 25.78
C GLY A 377 1.31 -17.87 26.67
N GLY A 378 2.18 -18.72 26.14
CA GLY A 378 3.23 -19.42 26.90
C GLY A 378 2.68 -20.50 27.84
N LYS A 379 1.39 -20.83 27.71
CA LYS A 379 0.68 -21.79 28.56
C LYS A 379 -0.10 -22.77 27.67
N GLY A 380 -0.29 -23.99 28.14
CA GLY A 380 -1.08 -25.00 27.44
C GLY A 380 -0.31 -25.82 26.40
N ALA A 381 -1.05 -26.52 25.55
CA ALA A 381 -0.50 -27.40 24.54
C ALA A 381 0.17 -26.59 23.41
N ALA A 382 1.31 -27.08 22.93
CA ALA A 382 1.97 -26.47 21.80
C ALA A 382 1.23 -26.83 20.50
N ILE A 383 1.04 -25.84 19.65
CA ILE A 383 0.57 -25.99 18.28
C ILE A 383 1.80 -26.35 17.44
N GLU A 384 1.76 -27.47 16.72
CA GLU A 384 2.81 -27.82 15.78
C GLU A 384 2.76 -26.85 14.58
N GLN A 385 3.90 -26.28 14.24
CA GLN A 385 4.13 -25.42 13.10
C GLN A 385 5.06 -26.14 12.13
N THR A 386 4.73 -26.08 10.84
CA THR A 386 5.56 -26.63 9.76
C THR A 386 6.04 -25.49 8.88
N VAL A 387 7.35 -25.40 8.67
CA VAL A 387 7.95 -24.45 7.74
C VAL A 387 8.93 -25.15 6.83
N TYR A 388 9.16 -24.57 5.65
CA TYR A 388 10.11 -25.06 4.68
C TYR A 388 11.28 -24.09 4.59
N GLN A 389 12.49 -24.63 4.53
CA GLN A 389 13.72 -23.84 4.41
C GLN A 389 14.66 -24.47 3.41
N LEU A 390 15.51 -23.63 2.83
CA LEU A 390 16.55 -24.01 1.90
C LEU A 390 17.91 -23.88 2.58
N ARG A 391 18.61 -24.99 2.77
CA ARG A 391 20.00 -25.03 3.23
C ARG A 391 20.94 -25.04 2.04
N GLN A 392 21.96 -24.19 2.04
CA GLN A 392 23.07 -24.18 1.08
C GLN A 392 24.38 -24.09 1.84
N GLY A 393 25.09 -25.22 1.95
CA GLY A 393 26.22 -25.35 2.88
C GLY A 393 25.79 -25.10 4.33
N THR A 394 26.38 -24.10 4.99
CA THR A 394 26.04 -23.69 6.36
C THR A 394 24.91 -22.66 6.43
N THR A 395 24.54 -22.05 5.30
CA THR A 395 23.51 -21.02 5.23
C THR A 395 22.13 -21.66 5.18
N VAL A 396 21.17 -21.14 5.94
CA VAL A 396 19.77 -21.56 5.95
C VAL A 396 18.90 -20.36 5.58
N ASN A 397 18.15 -20.49 4.49
CA ASN A 397 17.27 -19.46 3.95
C ASN A 397 15.81 -19.93 4.11
N ARG A 398 15.03 -19.25 4.94
CA ARG A 398 13.57 -19.46 5.05
C ARG A 398 12.78 -18.66 4.02
N TYR A 399 13.44 -17.67 3.43
CA TYR A 399 12.94 -16.85 2.34
C TYR A 399 13.91 -16.91 1.16
N ILE A 400 13.38 -16.88 -0.06
CA ILE A 400 14.17 -16.86 -1.30
C ILE A 400 13.82 -15.64 -2.13
N ALA A 401 14.74 -15.17 -2.96
CA ALA A 401 14.48 -14.04 -3.84
C ALA A 401 13.41 -14.39 -4.88
N GLY A 402 12.45 -13.49 -5.08
CA GLY A 402 11.48 -13.60 -6.16
C GLY A 402 12.13 -13.44 -7.53
N SER A 403 11.56 -14.13 -8.52
CA SER A 403 12.05 -14.14 -9.90
C SER A 403 11.75 -12.85 -10.66
N ARG A 404 10.76 -12.06 -10.19
CA ARG A 404 10.29 -10.83 -10.84
C ARG A 404 11.11 -9.57 -10.54
N GLY A 405 12.18 -9.66 -9.74
CA GLY A 405 13.10 -8.54 -9.50
C GLY A 405 12.55 -7.42 -8.61
N PHE A 406 11.38 -7.61 -8.01
CA PHE A 406 11.01 -6.90 -6.78
C PHE A 406 11.87 -7.54 -5.69
N ASP A 407 12.62 -6.77 -4.90
CA ASP A 407 13.45 -7.26 -3.78
C ASP A 407 12.63 -7.91 -2.64
N GLU A 408 11.54 -8.60 -2.96
CA GLU A 408 10.63 -9.30 -2.07
C GLU A 408 11.20 -10.67 -1.69
N ALA A 409 11.25 -10.91 -0.39
CA ALA A 409 11.66 -12.17 0.19
C ALA A 409 10.46 -13.13 0.22
N LEU A 410 10.48 -14.20 -0.59
CA LEU A 410 9.37 -15.14 -0.71
C LEU A 410 9.52 -16.30 0.27
N ALA A 411 8.53 -16.50 1.14
CA ALA A 411 8.48 -17.66 2.04
C ALA A 411 8.10 -18.94 1.28
N ILE A 412 8.78 -20.06 1.53
CA ILE A 412 8.44 -21.36 0.92
C ILE A 412 7.21 -21.95 1.63
N ARG A 413 6.08 -22.04 0.95
CA ARG A 413 4.78 -22.45 1.53
C ARG A 413 4.48 -23.93 1.39
N GLU A 414 4.91 -24.54 0.29
CA GLU A 414 4.71 -25.97 0.04
C GLU A 414 5.86 -26.52 -0.81
N VAL A 415 6.27 -27.75 -0.56
CA VAL A 415 7.33 -28.43 -1.30
C VAL A 415 6.85 -29.81 -1.72
N LEU A 416 6.94 -30.10 -3.02
CA LEU A 416 6.71 -31.43 -3.58
C LEU A 416 8.02 -31.97 -4.16
N PRO A 417 8.66 -33.00 -3.55
CA PRO A 417 9.79 -33.70 -4.16
C PRO A 417 9.37 -34.41 -5.44
N THR A 418 10.05 -34.16 -6.54
CA THR A 418 9.72 -34.73 -7.86
C THR A 418 10.78 -35.71 -8.37
N GLY A 419 11.93 -35.80 -7.69
CA GLY A 419 13.02 -36.71 -8.03
C GLY A 419 14.23 -36.52 -7.11
N LYS A 420 15.33 -37.25 -7.37
CA LYS A 420 16.58 -37.05 -6.65
C LYS A 420 17.17 -35.68 -7.01
N GLY A 421 17.15 -34.76 -6.05
CA GLY A 421 17.68 -33.41 -6.24
C GLY A 421 16.76 -32.48 -7.02
N GLU A 422 15.46 -32.79 -7.10
CA GLU A 422 14.44 -31.94 -7.73
C GLU A 422 13.19 -31.81 -6.86
N ALA A 423 12.59 -30.62 -6.86
CA ALA A 423 11.32 -30.36 -6.21
C ALA A 423 10.57 -29.20 -6.87
N LEU A 424 9.25 -29.20 -6.73
CA LEU A 424 8.40 -28.04 -6.97
C LEU A 424 8.16 -27.30 -5.65
N LEU A 425 8.14 -25.98 -5.73
CA LEU A 425 8.00 -25.06 -4.61
C LEU A 425 6.87 -24.08 -4.90
N LYS A 426 5.95 -23.92 -3.95
CA LYS A 426 5.09 -22.72 -3.93
C LYS A 426 5.70 -21.75 -2.95
N THR A 427 5.94 -20.53 -3.38
CA THR A 427 6.48 -19.46 -2.53
C THR A 427 5.56 -18.25 -2.55
N ARG A 428 5.58 -17.45 -1.48
CA ARG A 428 4.67 -16.31 -1.31
C ARG A 428 5.34 -15.15 -0.58
N GLY A 429 5.18 -13.95 -1.14
CA GLY A 429 5.44 -12.65 -0.50
C GLY A 429 4.11 -11.96 -0.14
N ASP A 430 4.04 -10.63 -0.29
CA ASP A 430 2.82 -9.85 0.01
C ASP A 430 1.75 -9.98 -1.10
N GLY A 431 2.12 -10.53 -2.26
CA GLY A 431 1.26 -10.71 -3.43
C GLY A 431 0.88 -12.17 -3.74
N ALA A 432 0.89 -12.51 -5.04
CA ALA A 432 0.55 -13.84 -5.56
C ALA A 432 1.63 -14.89 -5.23
N TYR A 433 1.30 -16.18 -5.39
CA TYR A 433 2.30 -17.24 -5.26
C TYR A 433 3.21 -17.27 -6.47
N GLU A 434 4.49 -17.53 -6.27
CA GLU A 434 5.38 -17.98 -7.34
C GLU A 434 5.52 -19.51 -7.27
N LEU A 435 5.35 -20.17 -8.41
CA LEU A 435 5.70 -21.57 -8.57
C LEU A 435 7.10 -21.67 -9.14
N LEU A 436 7.98 -22.34 -8.40
CA LEU A 436 9.36 -22.56 -8.79
C LEU A 436 9.68 -24.05 -8.87
N ARG A 437 10.61 -24.41 -9.74
CA ARG A 437 11.30 -25.71 -9.73
C ARG A 437 12.69 -25.53 -9.14
N ALA A 438 12.98 -26.24 -8.06
CA ALA A 438 14.34 -26.49 -7.62
C ALA A 438 14.89 -27.71 -8.37
N SER A 439 16.09 -27.57 -8.92
CA SER A 439 16.85 -28.66 -9.51
C SER A 439 18.33 -28.55 -9.18
N THR A 440 19.07 -29.64 -9.39
CA THR A 440 20.52 -29.67 -9.22
C THR A 440 21.17 -29.49 -10.59
N ASP A 441 22.03 -28.49 -10.73
CA ASP A 441 22.81 -28.29 -11.97
C ASP A 441 23.95 -29.30 -12.12
N ALA A 442 24.67 -29.25 -13.25
CA ALA A 442 25.80 -30.16 -13.51
C ALA A 442 26.94 -30.05 -12.49
N GLY A 443 27.05 -28.92 -11.77
CA GLY A 443 28.04 -28.68 -10.72
C GLY A 443 27.57 -29.06 -9.31
N GLY A 444 26.34 -29.60 -9.17
CA GLY A 444 25.76 -29.95 -7.89
C GLY A 444 25.06 -28.79 -7.17
N LYS A 445 25.03 -27.59 -7.76
CA LYS A 445 24.44 -26.38 -7.16
C LYS A 445 22.93 -26.33 -7.38
N LEU A 446 22.26 -25.56 -6.52
CA LEU A 446 20.84 -25.28 -6.67
C LEU A 446 20.60 -24.39 -7.90
N ARG A 447 19.65 -24.80 -8.74
CA ARG A 447 19.01 -23.96 -9.74
C ARG A 447 17.54 -23.79 -9.37
N LEU A 448 17.09 -22.55 -9.27
CA LEU A 448 15.68 -22.20 -9.14
C LEU A 448 15.19 -21.68 -10.49
N GLU A 449 14.16 -22.32 -11.02
CA GLU A 449 13.51 -21.95 -12.28
C GLU A 449 12.08 -21.51 -11.97
N TYR A 450 11.74 -20.27 -12.34
CA TYR A 450 10.36 -19.78 -12.27
C TYR A 450 9.52 -20.45 -13.34
N LEU A 451 8.36 -20.97 -12.94
CA LEU A 451 7.41 -21.63 -13.83
C LEU A 451 6.20 -20.72 -14.09
N ASP A 452 5.53 -20.28 -13.02
CA ASP A 452 4.32 -19.46 -13.16
C ASP A 452 3.98 -18.71 -11.88
N THR A 453 3.00 -17.81 -11.96
CA THR A 453 2.35 -17.15 -10.83
C THR A 453 1.01 -17.82 -10.57
N LEU A 454 0.74 -18.20 -9.33
CA LEU A 454 -0.52 -18.87 -8.96
C LEU A 454 -1.46 -17.88 -8.25
N PRO A 455 -2.77 -17.94 -8.54
CA PRO A 455 -3.76 -17.14 -7.84
C PRO A 455 -3.87 -17.60 -6.39
N TYR A 456 -4.21 -16.67 -5.50
CA TYR A 456 -4.59 -16.98 -4.13
C TYR A 456 -6.08 -17.37 -4.06
N PRO A 457 -6.46 -18.31 -3.17
CA PRO A 457 -5.63 -19.31 -2.50
C PRO A 457 -5.08 -20.35 -3.48
N ALA A 458 -3.85 -20.84 -3.27
CA ALA A 458 -3.26 -21.86 -4.13
C ALA A 458 -3.83 -23.25 -3.80
N SER A 459 -4.30 -23.98 -4.82
CA SER A 459 -4.67 -25.40 -4.66
C SER A 459 -3.42 -26.23 -4.27
N PRO A 460 -3.51 -27.24 -3.36
CA PRO A 460 -2.38 -28.12 -3.01
C PRO A 460 -1.74 -28.80 -4.23
N PHE A 461 -0.50 -29.27 -4.10
CA PHE A 461 0.09 -30.09 -5.17
C PHE A 461 -0.64 -31.43 -5.29
N ASP A 462 -1.18 -31.70 -6.48
CA ASP A 462 -1.78 -32.99 -6.78
C ASP A 462 -0.83 -33.86 -7.60
N ALA A 463 -0.18 -34.80 -6.93
CA ALA A 463 0.70 -35.81 -7.52
C ALA A 463 0.06 -37.21 -7.52
N SER A 464 -1.27 -37.30 -7.49
CA SER A 464 -1.99 -38.59 -7.48
C SER A 464 -1.77 -39.42 -8.75
N ARG A 465 -1.35 -38.79 -9.85
CA ARG A 465 -1.01 -39.45 -11.11
C ARG A 465 0.52 -39.52 -11.28
N ALA A 466 1.07 -40.73 -11.32
CA ALA A 466 2.51 -40.93 -11.49
C ALA A 466 3.07 -40.19 -12.71
N GLY A 467 4.16 -39.46 -12.53
CA GLY A 467 4.82 -38.66 -13.57
C GLY A 467 4.19 -37.28 -13.83
N TRP A 468 3.10 -36.94 -13.16
CA TRP A 468 2.37 -35.70 -13.35
C TRP A 468 2.09 -34.98 -12.03
N VAL A 469 2.07 -33.66 -12.08
CA VAL A 469 1.64 -32.81 -10.97
C VAL A 469 0.67 -31.79 -11.51
N TYR A 470 -0.49 -31.65 -10.88
CA TYR A 470 -1.52 -30.72 -11.29
C TYR A 470 -1.87 -29.74 -10.19
N LEU A 471 -2.10 -28.51 -10.59
CA LEU A 471 -2.58 -27.44 -9.74
C LEU A 471 -3.90 -26.98 -10.34
N ARG A 472 -5.00 -27.52 -9.82
CA ARG A 472 -6.32 -27.40 -10.46
C ARG A 472 -6.77 -25.97 -10.62
N LYS A 473 -6.74 -25.18 -9.55
CA LYS A 473 -7.23 -23.78 -9.58
C LYS A 473 -6.45 -22.87 -10.54
N PRO A 474 -5.10 -22.88 -10.58
CA PRO A 474 -4.39 -22.18 -11.65
C PRO A 474 -4.50 -22.85 -13.02
N GLY A 475 -5.02 -24.08 -13.08
CA GLY A 475 -5.07 -24.87 -14.31
C GLY A 475 -3.71 -25.35 -14.81
N LEU A 476 -2.68 -25.40 -13.97
CA LEU A 476 -1.31 -25.71 -14.40
C LEU A 476 -1.01 -27.21 -14.30
N LEU A 477 -0.56 -27.81 -15.39
CA LEU A 477 -0.12 -29.21 -15.45
C LEU A 477 1.39 -29.31 -15.68
N VAL A 478 2.06 -30.10 -14.86
CA VAL A 478 3.50 -30.35 -14.92
C VAL A 478 3.76 -31.83 -15.20
N ARG A 479 4.52 -32.13 -16.25
CA ARG A 479 5.12 -33.44 -16.50
C ARG A 479 6.50 -33.51 -15.85
N LEU A 480 6.77 -34.55 -15.07
CA LEU A 480 8.02 -34.67 -14.32
C LEU A 480 9.20 -35.17 -15.16
N ALA A 481 8.95 -36.00 -16.18
CA ALA A 481 10.00 -36.56 -17.03
C ALA A 481 9.49 -36.88 -18.46
N PRO A 482 10.09 -36.29 -19.53
CA PRO A 482 10.97 -35.12 -19.47
C PRO A 482 10.20 -33.92 -18.92
N PHE A 483 10.90 -33.08 -18.15
CA PHE A 483 10.26 -31.94 -17.49
C PHE A 483 9.66 -30.98 -18.51
N ALA A 484 8.37 -30.71 -18.36
CA ALA A 484 7.61 -29.75 -19.16
C ALA A 484 6.38 -29.32 -18.36
N TYR A 485 5.84 -28.16 -18.64
CA TYR A 485 4.59 -27.69 -18.03
C TYR A 485 3.79 -26.88 -19.05
N GLU A 486 2.48 -26.85 -18.87
CA GLU A 486 1.57 -26.04 -19.67
C GLU A 486 0.31 -25.66 -18.90
N GLN A 487 -0.43 -24.70 -19.45
CA GLN A 487 -1.76 -24.33 -18.97
C GLN A 487 -2.80 -25.32 -19.49
N ALA A 488 -3.27 -26.19 -18.60
CA ALA A 488 -4.33 -27.17 -18.87
C ALA A 488 -5.74 -26.67 -18.54
N GLY A 489 -5.87 -25.58 -17.78
CA GLY A 489 -7.13 -25.08 -17.25
C GLY A 489 -7.65 -25.92 -16.07
N GLU A 490 -8.63 -25.42 -15.32
CA GLU A 490 -9.20 -26.10 -14.13
C GLU A 490 -10.02 -27.37 -14.44
N SER A 491 -10.29 -27.55 -15.73
CA SER A 491 -11.21 -28.51 -16.34
C SER A 491 -10.56 -29.84 -16.74
N LEU A 492 -9.30 -30.07 -16.38
CA LEU A 492 -8.60 -31.32 -16.68
C LEU A 492 -9.23 -32.48 -15.90
N LEU A 493 -9.63 -33.52 -16.62
CA LEU A 493 -10.28 -34.71 -16.06
C LEU A 493 -9.33 -35.87 -15.88
N ASP A 494 -8.50 -36.16 -16.88
CA ASP A 494 -7.65 -37.35 -16.90
C ASP A 494 -6.47 -37.19 -17.89
N ILE A 495 -5.45 -38.04 -17.72
CA ILE A 495 -4.25 -38.09 -18.54
C ILE A 495 -4.02 -39.53 -19.00
N ARG A 496 -4.07 -39.74 -20.32
CA ARG A 496 -3.93 -41.04 -21.01
C ARG A 496 -2.71 -41.03 -21.92
N GLY A 497 -1.55 -41.40 -21.38
CA GLY A 497 -0.29 -41.24 -22.09
C GLY A 497 0.03 -39.75 -22.23
N GLU A 498 0.13 -39.27 -23.47
CA GLU A 498 0.29 -37.85 -23.80
C GLU A 498 -1.05 -37.13 -24.08
N THR A 499 -2.18 -37.86 -24.05
CA THR A 499 -3.50 -37.28 -24.29
C THR A 499 -4.12 -36.77 -22.98
N LEU A 500 -4.48 -35.49 -22.97
CA LEU A 500 -5.23 -34.82 -21.92
C LEU A 500 -6.72 -34.87 -22.25
N LEU A 501 -7.54 -35.28 -21.29
CA LEU A 501 -9.00 -35.26 -21.40
C LEU A 501 -9.53 -34.11 -20.53
N TYR A 502 -10.32 -33.23 -21.13
CA TYR A 502 -10.87 -32.04 -20.46
C TYR A 502 -12.38 -31.96 -20.62
N ALA A 503 -13.02 -31.17 -19.76
CA ALA A 503 -14.43 -30.86 -19.89
C ALA A 503 -14.71 -29.39 -19.67
N TYR A 504 -15.30 -28.75 -20.67
CA TYR A 504 -15.62 -27.33 -20.67
C TYR A 504 -17.14 -27.15 -20.54
N GLY A 505 -17.56 -26.39 -19.54
CA GLY A 505 -18.94 -25.93 -19.40
C GLY A 505 -19.11 -24.56 -20.05
N ASP A 506 -20.06 -24.42 -20.96
CA ASP A 506 -20.51 -23.14 -21.51
C ASP A 506 -21.84 -22.76 -20.86
N SER A 507 -21.82 -21.74 -20.01
CA SER A 507 -23.00 -21.23 -19.30
C SER A 507 -23.93 -20.41 -20.19
N GLU A 508 -23.47 -19.87 -21.32
CA GLU A 508 -24.31 -19.11 -22.25
C GLU A 508 -25.12 -20.04 -23.15
N THR A 509 -24.52 -21.16 -23.58
CA THR A 509 -25.19 -22.14 -24.44
C THR A 509 -25.73 -23.35 -23.70
N ASP A 510 -25.51 -23.44 -22.39
CA ASP A 510 -25.91 -24.54 -21.53
C ASP A 510 -25.35 -25.90 -22.05
N ARG A 511 -24.06 -25.93 -22.38
CA ARG A 511 -23.40 -27.12 -22.96
C ARG A 511 -22.22 -27.57 -22.12
N LEU A 512 -22.14 -28.86 -21.86
CA LEU A 512 -20.94 -29.52 -21.38
C LEU A 512 -20.24 -30.17 -22.58
N THR A 513 -19.02 -29.75 -22.86
CA THR A 513 -18.19 -30.28 -23.95
C THR A 513 -17.02 -31.03 -23.36
N LEU A 514 -16.95 -32.33 -23.62
CA LEU A 514 -15.78 -33.15 -23.33
C LEU A 514 -14.88 -33.13 -24.54
N GLY A 515 -13.58 -32.99 -24.35
CA GLY A 515 -12.61 -32.96 -25.43
C GLY A 515 -11.31 -33.62 -25.06
N GLN A 516 -10.43 -33.72 -26.05
CA GLN A 516 -9.09 -34.25 -25.88
C GLN A 516 -8.08 -33.36 -26.61
N ARG A 517 -6.87 -33.28 -26.07
CA ARG A 517 -5.73 -32.67 -26.76
C ARG A 517 -4.44 -33.37 -26.35
N THR A 518 -3.40 -33.20 -27.14
CA THR A 518 -2.08 -33.73 -26.81
C THR A 518 -1.34 -32.72 -25.94
N PHE A 519 -0.66 -33.18 -24.89
CA PHE A 519 0.23 -32.32 -24.10
C PHE A 519 1.33 -31.71 -25.00
N GLY A 520 1.56 -30.41 -24.88
CA GLY A 520 2.52 -29.65 -25.70
C GLY A 520 2.01 -29.21 -27.07
N SER A 521 0.71 -29.39 -27.39
CA SER A 521 0.11 -28.83 -28.61
C SER A 521 -0.19 -27.33 -28.44
N ASP A 522 0.10 -26.51 -29.45
CA ASP A 522 -0.17 -25.06 -29.44
C ASP A 522 -1.65 -24.76 -29.12
N HIS A 523 -1.89 -23.90 -28.12
CA HIS A 523 -3.24 -23.46 -27.72
C HIS A 523 -4.02 -22.73 -28.82
N ALA A 524 -3.36 -22.25 -29.87
CA ALA A 524 -3.98 -21.49 -30.95
C ALA A 524 -4.85 -22.35 -31.90
N ASP A 525 -4.76 -23.68 -31.82
CA ASP A 525 -5.61 -24.62 -32.54
C ASP A 525 -6.84 -25.00 -31.70
N ASP A 526 -7.50 -24.00 -31.10
CA ASP A 526 -8.77 -24.04 -30.37
C ASP A 526 -9.98 -24.46 -31.24
N SER A 527 -9.75 -25.32 -32.23
CA SER A 527 -10.80 -26.17 -32.77
C SER A 527 -10.95 -27.35 -31.81
N PRO A 528 -12.04 -27.45 -31.02
CA PRO A 528 -12.33 -28.66 -30.26
C PRO A 528 -12.39 -29.83 -31.25
N LEU A 529 -11.31 -30.60 -31.34
CA LEU A 529 -11.33 -31.87 -32.06
C LEU A 529 -12.35 -32.77 -31.36
N PRO A 530 -13.19 -33.49 -32.13
CA PRO A 530 -14.58 -33.74 -31.77
C PRO A 530 -14.70 -34.67 -30.57
N GLY A 531 -15.11 -34.11 -29.43
CA GLY A 531 -15.57 -34.89 -28.29
C GLY A 531 -17.07 -34.73 -28.05
N LEU A 532 -17.55 -35.39 -26.99
CA LEU A 532 -18.96 -35.51 -26.66
C LEU A 532 -19.52 -34.18 -26.14
N VAL A 533 -20.63 -33.71 -26.72
CA VAL A 533 -21.36 -32.54 -26.22
C VAL A 533 -22.68 -32.95 -25.60
N LEU A 534 -22.87 -32.62 -24.33
CA LEU A 534 -24.13 -32.79 -23.60
C LEU A 534 -24.81 -31.43 -23.44
N ASN A 535 -26.02 -31.28 -23.98
CA ASN A 535 -26.80 -30.05 -23.85
C ASN A 535 -27.66 -30.08 -22.57
N ALA A 536 -27.97 -28.95 -21.93
CA ALA A 536 -28.83 -28.93 -20.73
C ALA A 536 -30.24 -29.48 -20.96
N LYS A 537 -30.74 -29.60 -22.21
CA LYS A 537 -31.96 -30.38 -22.49
C LYS A 537 -31.84 -31.85 -22.06
N CYS A 538 -30.62 -32.35 -21.90
CA CYS A 538 -30.31 -33.66 -21.37
C CYS A 538 -30.35 -33.74 -19.86
N ARG A 539 -30.51 -32.63 -19.14
CA ARG A 539 -30.65 -32.59 -17.68
C ARG A 539 -32.05 -33.04 -17.25
N ARG A 540 -32.14 -33.74 -16.12
CA ARG A 540 -33.42 -33.97 -15.44
C ARG A 540 -33.89 -32.68 -14.76
N GLU A 541 -35.18 -32.38 -14.86
CA GLU A 541 -35.74 -31.09 -14.42
C GLU A 541 -35.60 -30.83 -12.91
N ASP A 542 -35.37 -31.88 -12.12
CA ASP A 542 -35.22 -31.85 -10.66
C ASP A 542 -33.77 -31.85 -10.17
N ASP A 543 -32.80 -31.65 -11.07
CA ASP A 543 -31.38 -31.63 -10.70
C ASP A 543 -30.85 -30.19 -10.69
N PRO A 544 -30.93 -29.42 -9.59
CA PRO A 544 -30.47 -28.02 -9.55
C PRO A 544 -28.95 -27.84 -9.79
N TYR A 545 -28.19 -28.94 -9.85
CA TYR A 545 -26.75 -28.99 -9.65
C TYR A 545 -25.99 -29.52 -10.89
N TRP A 546 -26.35 -29.09 -12.10
CA TRP A 546 -25.72 -29.56 -13.35
C TRP A 546 -24.19 -29.36 -13.39
N GLU A 547 -23.66 -28.41 -12.62
CA GLU A 547 -22.22 -28.21 -12.37
C GLU A 547 -21.50 -29.42 -11.72
N PHE A 548 -22.24 -30.37 -11.14
CA PHE A 548 -21.73 -31.65 -10.60
C PHE A 548 -21.61 -32.77 -11.64
N THR A 549 -21.88 -32.44 -12.91
CA THR A 549 -21.43 -33.24 -14.06
C THR A 549 -19.95 -33.03 -14.38
N LEU A 550 -19.19 -32.41 -13.46
CA LEU A 550 -17.74 -32.33 -13.45
C LEU A 550 -17.21 -32.81 -12.10
N PRO A 551 -15.94 -33.27 -12.02
CA PRO A 551 -15.27 -33.49 -10.74
C PRO A 551 -15.26 -32.20 -9.90
N PRO A 552 -15.38 -32.30 -8.56
CA PRO A 552 -15.22 -31.15 -7.68
C PRO A 552 -13.93 -30.35 -7.94
N VAL A 553 -13.95 -29.03 -7.70
CA VAL A 553 -12.77 -28.14 -7.88
C VAL A 553 -11.58 -28.47 -6.97
N ASN A 554 -11.76 -29.34 -5.98
CA ASN A 554 -10.73 -29.87 -5.09
C ASN A 554 -10.38 -31.35 -5.39
N ALA A 555 -10.97 -31.95 -6.43
CA ALA A 555 -10.71 -33.33 -6.78
C ALA A 555 -9.29 -33.52 -7.33
N THR A 556 -8.62 -34.56 -6.86
CA THR A 556 -7.34 -34.99 -7.45
C THR A 556 -7.54 -35.49 -8.88
N LEU A 557 -6.48 -35.61 -9.65
CA LEU A 557 -6.44 -36.18 -10.99
C LEU A 557 -6.94 -37.61 -10.96
N GLU A 558 -6.56 -38.40 -9.96
CA GLU A 558 -7.06 -39.77 -9.80
C GLU A 558 -8.57 -39.79 -9.53
N GLN A 559 -9.08 -38.91 -8.67
CA GLN A 559 -10.53 -38.81 -8.40
C GLN A 559 -11.30 -38.35 -9.64
N SER A 560 -10.72 -37.42 -10.40
CA SER A 560 -11.29 -36.90 -11.65
C SER A 560 -11.28 -37.95 -12.76
N ALA A 561 -10.20 -38.72 -12.88
CA ALA A 561 -10.09 -39.84 -13.80
C ALA A 561 -11.08 -40.97 -13.45
N ALA A 562 -11.24 -41.26 -12.15
CA ALA A 562 -12.23 -42.21 -11.67
C ALA A 562 -13.65 -41.73 -11.95
N TRP A 563 -13.92 -40.43 -11.78
CA TRP A 563 -15.18 -39.83 -12.20
C TRP A 563 -15.41 -40.01 -13.70
N PHE A 564 -14.45 -39.65 -14.54
CA PHE A 564 -14.56 -39.79 -15.99
C PHE A 564 -14.85 -41.25 -16.38
N ALA A 565 -14.10 -42.21 -15.83
CA ALA A 565 -14.27 -43.64 -16.13
C ALA A 565 -15.62 -44.23 -15.68
N ARG A 566 -16.30 -43.65 -14.69
CA ARG A 566 -17.65 -44.07 -14.28
C ARG A 566 -18.74 -43.64 -15.26
N HIS A 567 -18.50 -42.61 -16.06
CA HIS A 567 -19.52 -41.99 -16.90
C HIS A 567 -19.24 -42.12 -18.40
N PHE A 568 -17.97 -42.22 -18.79
CA PHE A 568 -17.55 -42.18 -20.17
C PHE A 568 -16.58 -43.31 -20.53
N ASP A 569 -16.67 -43.77 -21.77
CA ASP A 569 -15.67 -44.63 -22.41
C ASP A 569 -14.75 -43.78 -23.28
N TYR A 570 -13.48 -44.20 -23.36
CA TYR A 570 -12.47 -43.52 -24.16
C TYR A 570 -11.77 -44.49 -25.14
N GLN A 571 -11.76 -44.13 -26.42
CA GLN A 571 -11.05 -44.84 -27.49
C GLN A 571 -10.08 -43.87 -28.19
N PRO A 572 -8.76 -44.03 -27.99
CA PRO A 572 -7.75 -43.14 -28.58
C PRO A 572 -7.84 -43.08 -30.11
N GLY A 573 -7.68 -41.88 -30.70
CA GLY A 573 -7.46 -41.69 -32.14
C GLY A 573 -8.69 -41.83 -33.05
N ALA A 574 -9.90 -41.94 -32.50
CA ALA A 574 -11.14 -42.05 -33.27
C ALA A 574 -11.97 -40.74 -33.25
N GLN A 575 -12.77 -40.50 -34.30
CA GLN A 575 -13.84 -39.50 -34.25
C GLN A 575 -14.90 -39.96 -33.23
N GLY A 576 -15.25 -39.11 -32.25
CA GLY A 576 -16.09 -39.53 -31.13
C GLY A 576 -15.36 -40.45 -30.14
N ALA A 577 -14.09 -40.14 -29.87
CA ALA A 577 -13.21 -40.86 -28.95
C ALA A 577 -13.77 -40.95 -27.53
N ILE A 578 -14.60 -40.00 -27.11
CA ILE A 578 -15.27 -39.98 -25.81
C ILE A 578 -16.74 -40.31 -26.04
N ARG A 579 -17.26 -41.32 -25.34
CA ARG A 579 -18.66 -41.76 -25.45
C ARG A 579 -19.28 -41.86 -24.08
N LEU A 580 -20.56 -41.50 -23.97
CA LEU A 580 -21.31 -41.73 -22.75
C LEU A 580 -21.57 -43.23 -22.59
N ARG A 581 -21.24 -43.78 -21.41
CA ARG A 581 -21.49 -45.19 -21.11
C ARG A 581 -22.98 -45.49 -21.02
N ALA A 582 -23.39 -46.69 -21.40
CA ALA A 582 -24.79 -47.11 -21.24
C ALA A 582 -25.23 -47.21 -19.76
N ASP A 583 -24.30 -47.53 -18.86
CA ASP A 583 -24.48 -47.65 -17.42
C ASP A 583 -24.05 -46.38 -16.65
N HIS A 584 -24.00 -45.22 -17.32
CA HIS A 584 -23.58 -43.98 -16.69
C HIS A 584 -24.47 -43.63 -15.48
N GLN A 585 -23.86 -43.02 -14.46
CA GLN A 585 -24.59 -42.53 -13.28
C GLN A 585 -24.96 -41.03 -13.37
N LEU A 586 -24.75 -40.36 -14.53
CA LEU A 586 -25.20 -38.99 -14.72
C LEU A 586 -26.73 -38.91 -14.66
N ARG A 587 -27.28 -37.87 -14.00
CA ARG A 587 -28.72 -37.58 -13.97
C ARG A 587 -29.22 -36.98 -15.29
N ALA A 588 -28.95 -37.69 -16.39
CA ALA A 588 -29.36 -37.29 -17.73
C ALA A 588 -30.71 -37.92 -18.14
N ARG A 589 -31.41 -37.30 -19.10
CA ARG A 589 -32.61 -37.86 -19.76
C ARG A 589 -32.21 -39.02 -20.68
N PRO A 590 -33.01 -40.08 -20.78
CA PRO A 590 -32.76 -41.18 -21.72
C PRO A 590 -32.64 -40.68 -23.17
N GLY A 591 -31.70 -41.25 -23.95
CA GLY A 591 -31.53 -40.93 -25.38
C GLY A 591 -30.55 -39.79 -25.70
N CYS A 592 -29.95 -39.17 -24.68
CA CYS A 592 -28.97 -38.08 -24.84
C CYS A 592 -27.57 -38.49 -25.32
N ALA A 593 -27.35 -39.76 -25.65
CA ALA A 593 -26.06 -40.32 -26.08
C ALA A 593 -25.96 -40.59 -27.59
N ALA A 594 -26.79 -39.97 -28.42
CA ALA A 594 -26.86 -40.26 -29.85
C ALA A 594 -26.58 -39.03 -30.74
N ARG A 595 -25.32 -38.61 -30.80
CA ARG A 595 -24.58 -38.30 -32.04
C ARG A 595 -23.17 -37.80 -31.73
#